data_AF-A0A651HEM7-F1
#
_entry.id   AF-A0A651HEM7-F1
#
_cell.length_a   1.000
_cell.length_b   1.000
_cell.length_c   1.000
_cell.angle_alpha   90.00
_cell.angle_beta   90.00
_cell.angle_gamma   90.00
#
_symmetry.space_group_name_H-M   'P 1'
#
loop_
_entity.id
_entity.type
_entity.pdbx_description
1 polymer ?
#
loop_
_entity_poly.entity_id
_entity_poly.type
_entity_poly.pdbx_seq_one_letter_code
_entity_poly.pdbx_strand_id
1 'polypeptide(L)' 'VFREIRNGRIGGMLKDVAYQIRTPEFWNATDLAGGESTYFTGGAFGDGKGQPGQSNAISHGCPATRHRSVTVINTARSV' A
#
# COMPACT_ATOMS: atom_id res chain seq x y z
N VAL A 1 -2.86 9.56 1.73
CA VAL A 1 -1.78 10.46 2.23
C VAL A 1 -0.61 9.59 2.65
N PHE A 2 0.60 9.83 2.14
CA PHE A 2 1.81 9.08 2.54
C PHE A 2 2.57 9.83 3.62
N ARG A 3 3.16 9.09 4.58
CA ARG A 3 3.97 9.65 5.66
C ARG A 3 5.22 8.82 5.85
N GLU A 4 6.32 9.49 6.17
CA GLU A 4 7.54 8.82 6.58
C GLU A 4 7.43 8.30 8.02
N ILE A 5 8.11 7.20 8.33
CA ILE A 5 8.35 6.75 9.71
C ILE A 5 9.87 6.76 9.95
N ARG A 6 10.34 7.55 10.93
CA ARG A 6 11.74 7.59 11.38
C ARG A 6 11.81 7.27 12.87
N ASN A 7 12.70 6.36 13.27
CA ASN A 7 12.91 5.99 14.68
C ASN A 7 11.60 5.65 15.43
N GLY A 8 10.69 4.94 14.75
CA GLY A 8 9.39 4.56 15.31
C GLY A 8 8.36 5.68 15.43
N ARG A 9 8.64 6.88 14.87
CA ARG A 9 7.74 8.03 14.92
C ARG A 9 7.29 8.44 13.52
N ILE A 10 6.01 8.81 13.40
CA ILE A 10 5.45 9.38 12.17
C ILE A 10 6.07 10.76 11.94
N GLY A 11 6.66 10.94 10.76
CA GLY A 11 7.28 12.16 10.30
C GLY A 11 6.41 12.95 9.31
N GLY A 12 7.10 13.67 8.42
CA GLY A 12 6.49 14.52 7.40
C GLY A 12 5.65 13.75 6.38
N MET A 13 4.78 14.48 5.69
CA MET A 13 4.02 13.95 4.56
C MET A 13 4.91 13.82 3.33
N LEU A 14 4.70 12.76 2.56
CA LEU A 14 5.38 12.50 1.30
C LEU A 14 4.38 12.64 0.13
N LYS A 15 4.88 13.08 -1.02
CA LYS A 15 4.15 13.13 -2.29
C LYS A 15 4.86 12.28 -3.34
N ASP A 16 4.13 11.91 -4.39
CA ASP A 16 4.68 11.20 -5.55
C ASP A 16 5.35 9.88 -5.17
N VAL A 17 4.73 9.11 -4.27
CA VAL A 17 5.30 7.86 -3.73
C VAL A 17 4.72 6.66 -4.46
N ALA A 18 5.59 5.78 -4.95
CA ALA A 18 5.24 4.43 -5.37
C ALA A 18 6.24 3.42 -4.79
N TYR A 19 5.89 2.13 -4.82
CA TYR A 19 6.81 1.05 -4.50
C TYR A 19 6.95 0.09 -5.68
N GLN A 20 8.11 -0.52 -5.83
CA GLN A 20 8.38 -1.50 -6.89
C GLN A 20 8.86 -2.81 -6.28
N ILE A 21 8.12 -3.88 -6.57
CA ILE A 21 8.41 -5.22 -6.07
C ILE A 21 7.60 -6.26 -6.86
N ARG A 22 8.06 -7.50 -6.87
CA ARG A 22 7.35 -8.63 -7.45
C ARG A 22 6.44 -9.28 -6.38
N THR A 23 5.31 -9.84 -6.80
CA THR A 23 4.26 -10.30 -5.87
C THR A 23 4.73 -11.35 -4.86
N PRO A 24 5.45 -12.43 -5.23
CA PRO A 24 5.96 -13.38 -4.24
C PRO A 24 6.89 -12.73 -3.20
N GLU A 25 7.77 -11.85 -3.66
CA GLU A 25 8.74 -11.12 -2.85
C GLU A 25 8.05 -10.14 -1.91
N PHE A 26 6.97 -9.49 -2.35
CA PHE A 26 6.14 -8.63 -1.50
C PHE A 26 5.50 -9.36 -0.33
N TRP A 27 4.91 -10.53 -0.62
CA TRP A 27 4.27 -11.33 0.43
C TRP A 27 5.32 -11.93 1.37
N ASN A 28 6.44 -12.44 0.83
CA ASN A 28 7.57 -12.93 1.64
C ASN A 28 8.21 -11.83 2.50
N ALA A 29 8.13 -10.57 2.08
CA ALA A 29 8.62 -9.43 2.85
C ALA A 29 7.71 -9.03 4.02
N THR A 30 6.52 -9.61 4.13
CA THR A 30 5.56 -9.30 5.21
C THR A 30 6.06 -9.89 6.53
N ASP A 31 6.40 -9.05 7.49
CA ASP A 31 6.98 -9.51 8.76
C ASP A 31 6.13 -9.10 9.98
N LEU A 32 5.04 -8.38 9.76
CA LEU A 32 4.08 -8.01 10.80
C LEU A 32 2.70 -7.80 10.19
N ALA A 33 1.69 -8.37 10.83
CA ALA A 33 0.28 -8.02 10.68
C ALA A 33 -0.22 -7.41 11.99
N GLY A 34 -0.90 -6.28 11.90
CA GLY A 34 -1.48 -5.59 13.04
C GLY A 34 -2.67 -6.35 13.61
N GLY A 35 -3.01 -6.03 14.87
CA GLY A 35 -4.20 -6.59 15.52
C GLY A 35 -5.51 -5.97 15.03
N GLU A 36 -6.60 -6.40 15.65
CA GLU A 36 -7.98 -5.97 15.35
C GLU A 36 -8.15 -4.45 15.32
N SER A 37 -7.48 -3.73 16.23
CA SER A 37 -7.52 -2.26 16.30
C SER A 37 -6.97 -1.55 15.05
N THR A 38 -6.27 -2.28 14.17
CA THR A 38 -5.71 -1.75 12.92
C THR A 38 -6.49 -2.20 11.69
N TYR A 39 -7.52 -3.03 11.86
CA TYR A 39 -8.32 -3.54 10.77
C TYR A 39 -9.15 -2.41 10.14
N PHE A 40 -9.10 -2.33 8.81
CA PHE A 40 -9.84 -1.35 8.04
C PHE A 40 -10.45 -2.00 6.80
N THR A 41 -11.71 -1.70 6.51
CA THR A 41 -12.39 -2.10 5.27
C THR A 41 -12.56 -0.90 4.36
N GLY A 42 -11.87 -0.92 3.23
CA GLY A 42 -12.06 0.04 2.14
C GLY A 42 -13.02 -0.50 1.08
N GLY A 43 -13.69 0.39 0.36
CA GLY A 43 -14.56 0.07 -0.77
C GLY A 43 -14.16 0.82 -2.03
N ALA A 44 -14.49 0.25 -3.20
CA ALA A 44 -14.35 0.89 -4.50
C ALA A 44 -15.57 0.58 -5.39
N PHE A 45 -15.90 1.50 -6.29
CA PHE A 45 -17.02 1.37 -7.24
C PHE A 45 -16.61 0.73 -8.58
N GLY A 46 -15.46 0.06 -8.64
CA GLY A 46 -14.98 -0.59 -9.86
C GLY A 46 -13.72 -1.43 -9.63
N ASP A 47 -13.50 -2.38 -10.54
CA ASP A 47 -12.50 -3.45 -10.36
C ASP A 47 -11.05 -3.02 -10.63
N GLY A 48 -10.84 -1.98 -11.43
CA GLY A 48 -9.48 -1.54 -11.82
C GLY A 48 -8.66 -2.57 -12.62
N LYS A 49 -9.28 -3.64 -13.14
CA LYS A 49 -8.62 -4.75 -13.85
C LYS A 49 -8.26 -4.49 -15.32
N GLY A 50 -8.42 -3.25 -15.81
CA GLY A 50 -8.17 -2.89 -17.21
C GLY A 50 -9.43 -2.91 -18.09
N GLN A 51 -9.27 -3.20 -19.37
CA GLN A 51 -10.35 -3.17 -20.36
C GLN A 51 -10.88 -4.58 -20.70
N PRO A 52 -12.20 -4.78 -20.88
CA PRO A 52 -13.27 -3.79 -20.67
C PRO A 52 -13.43 -3.44 -19.18
N GLY A 53 -13.71 -2.17 -18.89
CA GLY A 53 -13.94 -1.73 -17.51
C GLY A 53 -15.11 -2.45 -16.85
N GLN A 54 -14.92 -2.89 -15.60
CA GLN A 54 -15.97 -3.55 -14.81
C GLN A 54 -16.33 -2.68 -13.60
N SER A 55 -17.65 -2.52 -13.39
CA SER A 55 -18.23 -1.74 -12.29
C SER A 55 -18.98 -2.68 -11.35
N ASN A 56 -18.65 -2.61 -10.06
CA ASN A 56 -19.34 -3.33 -9.00
C ASN A 56 -19.03 -2.67 -7.63
N ALA A 57 -19.81 -3.01 -6.60
CA ALA A 57 -19.53 -2.64 -5.22
C ALA A 57 -18.54 -3.64 -4.60
N ILE A 58 -17.24 -3.35 -4.70
CA ILE A 58 -16.20 -4.21 -4.13
C ILE A 58 -15.67 -3.64 -2.81
N SER A 59 -15.32 -4.53 -1.89
CA SER A 59 -14.69 -4.18 -0.62
C SER A 59 -13.46 -5.05 -0.35
N HIS A 60 -12.48 -4.46 0.33
CA HIS A 60 -11.26 -5.12 0.76
C HIS A 60 -10.97 -4.74 2.20
N GLY A 61 -10.87 -5.74 3.07
CA GLY A 61 -10.50 -5.57 4.47
C GLY A 61 -9.11 -6.12 4.75
N CYS A 62 -8.30 -5.36 5.47
CA CYS A 62 -7.03 -5.84 5.99
C CYS A 62 -6.62 -5.11 7.28
N PRO A 63 -5.85 -5.77 8.16
CA PRO A 63 -5.09 -5.05 9.18
C PRO A 63 -3.94 -4.27 8.55
N ALA A 64 -3.35 -3.36 9.32
CA ALA A 64 -2.09 -2.74 8.92
C ALA A 64 -0.99 -3.82 8.80
N THR A 65 -0.21 -3.80 7.72
CA THR A 65 0.91 -4.74 7.50
C THR A 65 2.24 -4.00 7.40
N ARG A 66 3.33 -4.67 7.78
CA ARG A 66 4.69 -4.18 7.55
C ARG A 66 5.40 -5.08 6.55
N HIS A 67 6.01 -4.46 5.56
CA HIS A 67 6.81 -5.13 4.54
C HIS A 67 8.25 -4.61 4.60
N ARG A 68 9.23 -5.50 4.74
CA ARG A 68 10.65 -5.14 4.82
C ARG A 68 11.31 -5.07 3.45
N SER A 69 12.32 -4.21 3.34
CA SER A 69 13.19 -4.15 2.17
C SER A 69 12.45 -3.90 0.85
N VAL A 70 11.34 -3.16 0.91
CA VAL A 70 10.60 -2.73 -0.28
C VAL A 70 11.19 -1.41 -0.78
N THR A 71 11.58 -1.39 -2.06
CA THR A 71 12.05 -0.16 -2.71
C THR A 71 10.87 0.79 -2.91
N VAL A 72 10.97 1.96 -2.29
CA VAL A 72 10.05 3.08 -2.48
C VAL A 72 10.70 4.09 -3.42
N ILE A 73 9.99 4.49 -4.46
CA ILE A 73 10.45 5.42 -5.49
C ILE A 73 9.65 6.73 -5.45
N ASN A 74 10.30 7.82 -5.87
CA ASN A 74 9.64 9.08 -6.16
C ASN A 74 9.25 9.13 -7.65
N THR A 75 7.96 9.15 -7.94
CA THR A 75 7.41 9.10 -9.30
C THR A 75 7.47 10.42 -10.04
N ALA A 76 7.77 11.54 -9.36
CA ALA A 76 7.98 12.84 -10.00
C ALA A 76 9.41 13.02 -10.54
N ARG A 77 10.29 12.03 -10.35
CA ARG A 77 11.67 12.08 -10.84
C ARG A 77 11.68 12.01 -12.38
N SER A 78 12.23 13.05 -13.01
CA SER A 78 12.59 13.03 -14.43
C SER A 78 13.79 12.10 -14.63
N VAL A 79 13.73 11.26 -15.67
CA VAL A 79 14.88 10.47 -16.15
C VAL A 79 15.85 11.34 -16.93
#